data_AF-A0A9R1Q1P7-F1
#
_entry.id   AF-A0A9R1Q1P7-F1
#
_cell.length_a   1.000
_cell.length_b   1.000
_cell.length_c   1.000
_cell.angle_alpha   90.00
_cell.angle_beta   90.00
_cell.angle_gamma   90.00
#
_symmetry.space_group_name_H-M   'P 1'
#
loop_
_entity.id
_entity.type
_entity.pdbx_description
1 polymer ?
#
loop_
_entity_poly.entity_id
_entity_poly.type
_entity_poly.pdbx_seq_one_letter_code
_entity_poly.pdbx_strand_id
1 'polypeptide(L)'
;MRMYQVLLFVNYFGNCKLQVGVAAASPEDGNAVNVDAQKFMQGSLYKSAMESKKQSYLANLALYPGRTELPFLPTNTQALILQPIGDEGIAVIGGDTIRGFTNLDQAWIAMIADKLDATLSKP
;
A
#
# COMPACT_ATOMS: atom_id res chain seq x y z
N MET A 1 18.46 -7.82 7.92
CA MET A 1 17.54 -6.67 8.07
C MET A 1 16.48 -6.85 6.99
N ARG A 2 15.26 -7.29 7.34
CA ARG A 2 14.17 -7.45 6.36
C ARG A 2 13.73 -6.05 5.96
N MET A 3 13.97 -5.67 4.70
CA MET A 3 13.72 -4.32 4.24
C MET A 3 12.24 -4.23 3.91
N TYR A 4 11.42 -3.87 4.90
CA TYR A 4 10.02 -3.53 4.67
C TYR A 4 10.01 -2.22 3.87
N GLN A 5 9.55 -2.27 2.62
CA GLN A 5 9.35 -1.08 1.81
C GLN A 5 7.94 -0.54 2.12
N VAL A 6 7.87 0.39 3.07
CA VAL A 6 6.59 0.84 3.63
C VAL A 6 6.05 2.05 2.87
N LEU A 7 5.19 1.82 1.88
CA LEU A 7 4.41 2.89 1.26
C LEU A 7 3.09 3.11 2.03
N LEU A 8 3.07 4.12 2.92
CA LEU A 8 1.82 4.50 3.58
C LEU A 8 1.00 5.45 2.71
N PHE A 9 0.17 4.92 1.82
CA PHE A 9 -0.89 5.73 1.21
C PHE A 9 -1.93 6.07 2.29
N VAL A 10 -2.43 7.31 2.28
CA VAL A 10 -3.55 7.74 3.12
C VAL A 10 -4.39 8.65 2.25
N ASN A 11 -5.61 8.23 1.96
CA ASN A 11 -6.57 9.06 1.26
C ASN A 11 -7.46 9.78 2.29
N TYR A 12 -7.38 11.10 2.24
CA TYR A 12 -8.49 12.01 2.42
C TYR A 12 -8.46 12.93 1.19
N PHE A 13 -9.54 12.93 0.40
CA PHE A 13 -9.72 13.80 -0.79
C PHE A 13 -8.80 13.56 -2.00
N GLY A 14 -8.43 12.31 -2.31
CA GLY A 14 -7.85 11.93 -3.61
C GLY A 14 -6.39 12.33 -3.84
N ASN A 15 -5.64 12.61 -2.77
CA ASN A 15 -4.23 12.98 -2.81
C ASN A 15 -3.37 11.99 -2.00
N CYS A 16 -2.16 11.68 -2.47
CA CYS A 16 -1.17 10.96 -1.68
C CYS A 16 -0.62 11.89 -0.57
N LYS A 17 -0.86 11.56 0.70
CA LYS A 17 -0.37 12.37 1.83
C LYS A 17 1.03 12.01 2.29
N LEU A 18 1.46 10.76 2.07
CA LEU A 18 2.76 10.29 2.52
C LEU A 18 3.26 9.15 1.63
N GLN A 19 4.56 9.16 1.36
CA GLN A 19 5.28 8.05 0.76
C GLN A 19 6.62 7.93 1.49
N VAL A 20 6.89 6.75 2.03
CA VAL A 20 8.10 6.47 2.82
C VAL A 20 8.79 5.23 2.24
N GLY A 21 10.11 5.14 2.41
CA GLY A 21 10.89 3.99 1.96
C GLY A 21 11.36 4.11 0.51
N VAL A 22 11.44 2.97 -0.17
CA VAL A 22 12.00 2.86 -1.52
C VAL A 22 10.87 2.92 -2.54
N ALA A 23 10.94 3.88 -3.46
CA ALA A 23 10.03 4.02 -4.60
C ALA A 23 10.62 3.34 -5.84
N ALA A 24 9.76 2.99 -6.80
CA ALA A 24 10.25 2.65 -8.14
C ALA A 24 11.03 3.83 -8.73
N ALA A 25 12.09 3.55 -9.48
CA ALA A 25 12.76 4.57 -10.30
C ALA A 25 12.00 4.72 -11.62
N SER A 26 11.72 5.97 -11.98
CA SER A 26 11.12 6.36 -13.24
C SER A 26 12.06 5.98 -14.39
N PRO A 27 11.57 5.32 -15.46
CA PRO A 27 12.39 4.97 -16.61
C PRO A 27 12.92 6.18 -17.39
N GLU A 28 12.30 7.35 -17.24
CA GLU A 28 12.58 8.54 -18.04
C GLU A 28 13.73 9.37 -17.47
N ASP A 29 13.78 9.53 -16.15
CA ASP A 29 14.67 10.46 -15.46
C ASP A 29 15.36 9.85 -14.22
N GLY A 30 15.04 8.60 -13.87
CA GLY A 30 15.60 7.91 -12.70
C GLY A 30 15.08 8.41 -11.35
N ASN A 31 14.14 9.37 -11.34
CA ASN A 31 13.54 9.91 -10.12
C ASN A 31 12.53 8.94 -9.51
N ALA A 32 12.17 9.14 -8.25
CA ALA A 32 11.13 8.34 -7.60
C ALA A 32 9.78 8.50 -8.33
N VAL A 33 9.18 7.39 -8.73
CA VAL A 33 7.83 7.37 -9.30
C VAL A 33 6.84 7.82 -8.23
N ASN A 34 6.15 8.92 -8.52
CA ASN A 34 5.06 9.43 -7.68
C ASN A 34 3.84 8.52 -7.81
N VAL A 35 3.12 8.35 -6.70
CA VAL A 35 1.84 7.62 -6.70
C VAL A 35 0.76 8.48 -7.36
N ASP A 36 0.29 8.04 -8.53
CA ASP A 36 -0.97 8.55 -9.09
C ASP A 36 -2.16 7.94 -8.32
N ALA A 37 -2.57 8.67 -7.28
CA ALA A 37 -3.65 8.29 -6.39
C ALA A 37 -4.97 8.06 -7.13
N GLN A 38 -5.29 8.91 -8.11
CA GLN A 38 -6.54 8.84 -8.85
C GLN A 38 -6.60 7.57 -9.71
N LYS A 39 -5.51 7.26 -10.41
CA LYS A 39 -5.40 6.05 -11.21
C LYS A 39 -5.42 4.79 -10.35
N PHE A 40 -4.73 4.80 -9.20
CA PHE A 40 -4.74 3.68 -8.27
C PHE A 40 -6.15 3.39 -7.71
N MET A 41 -6.92 4.43 -7.37
CA MET A 41 -8.29 4.28 -6.85
C MET A 41 -9.29 3.73 -7.87
N GLN A 42 -9.03 3.89 -9.16
CA GLN A 42 -9.85 3.30 -10.22
C GLN A 42 -9.61 1.79 -10.36
N GLY A 43 -8.45 1.31 -9.87
CA GLY A 43 -8.00 -0.06 -9.91
C GLY A 43 -8.90 -1.03 -9.16
N SER A 44 -8.90 -2.28 -9.61
CA SER A 44 -9.67 -3.36 -8.99
C SER A 44 -9.15 -3.67 -7.58
N LEU A 45 -7.84 -3.54 -7.37
CA LEU A 45 -7.18 -3.85 -6.11
C LEU A 45 -7.61 -2.92 -4.98
N TYR A 46 -7.68 -1.61 -5.27
CA TYR A 46 -8.19 -0.61 -4.32
C TYR A 46 -9.64 -0.90 -3.94
N LYS A 47 -10.51 -1.07 -4.95
CA LYS A 47 -11.94 -1.28 -4.74
C LYS A 47 -12.22 -2.53 -3.92
N SER A 48 -11.58 -3.66 -4.25
CA SER A 48 -11.76 -4.90 -3.49
C SER A 48 -11.29 -4.78 -2.04
N ALA A 49 -10.16 -4.10 -1.79
CA ALA A 49 -9.67 -3.89 -0.43
C ALA A 49 -10.65 -3.01 0.39
N MET A 50 -11.11 -1.89 -0.19
CA MET A 50 -12.06 -0.98 0.47
C MET A 50 -13.43 -1.61 0.68
N GLU A 51 -13.97 -2.34 -0.29
CA GLU A 51 -15.25 -3.06 -0.18
C GLU A 51 -15.21 -4.13 0.92
N SER A 52 -14.09 -4.85 1.03
CA SER A 52 -13.92 -5.88 2.06
C SER A 52 -13.82 -5.31 3.47
N LYS A 53 -13.43 -4.03 3.61
CA LYS A 53 -13.02 -3.36 4.86
C LYS A 53 -12.05 -4.19 5.71
N LYS A 54 -11.27 -5.07 5.07
CA LYS A 54 -10.35 -6.00 5.71
C LYS A 54 -8.97 -5.88 5.09
N GLN A 55 -7.96 -6.19 5.90
CA GLN A 55 -6.60 -6.29 5.42
C GLN A 55 -6.51 -7.36 4.32
N SER A 56 -6.00 -6.98 3.16
CA SER A 56 -5.75 -7.88 2.04
C SER A 56 -4.26 -8.17 1.94
N TYR A 57 -3.88 -9.42 2.15
CA TYR A 57 -2.48 -9.86 2.08
C TYR A 57 -2.20 -10.66 0.81
N LEU A 58 -1.43 -10.07 -0.10
CA LEU A 58 -0.88 -10.74 -1.27
C LEU A 58 0.51 -11.30 -0.93
N ALA A 59 0.52 -12.56 -0.51
CA ALA A 59 1.74 -13.27 -0.12
C ALA A 59 2.75 -13.46 -1.26
N ASN A 60 2.30 -13.44 -2.51
CA ASN A 60 3.15 -13.47 -3.70
C ASN A 60 2.55 -12.55 -4.77
N LEU A 61 3.12 -11.35 -4.90
CA LEU A 61 2.65 -10.33 -5.83
C LEU A 61 2.78 -10.77 -7.30
N ALA A 62 3.72 -11.66 -7.62
CA ALA A 62 3.90 -12.16 -8.98
C ALA A 62 2.73 -13.02 -9.47
N LEU A 63 1.96 -13.63 -8.55
CA LEU A 63 0.75 -14.39 -8.89
C LEU A 63 -0.47 -13.49 -9.12
N TYR A 64 -0.37 -12.20 -8.78
CA TYR A 64 -1.48 -11.27 -8.90
C TYR A 64 -1.42 -10.53 -10.25
N PRO A 65 -2.40 -10.74 -11.15
CA PRO A 65 -2.39 -10.12 -12.47
C PRO A 65 -2.49 -8.59 -12.41
N GLY A 66 -3.15 -8.04 -11.38
CA GLY A 66 -3.30 -6.59 -11.17
C GLY A 66 -2.06 -5.90 -10.60
N ARG A 67 -0.88 -6.54 -10.56
CA ARG A 67 0.38 -5.89 -10.13
C ARG A 67 0.74 -4.66 -10.97
N THR A 68 0.23 -4.59 -12.21
CA THR A 68 0.38 -3.44 -13.11
C THR A 68 -0.33 -2.18 -12.61
N GLU A 69 -1.28 -2.32 -11.68
CA GLU A 69 -1.94 -1.20 -10.98
C GLU A 69 -1.02 -0.52 -9.96
N LEU A 70 0.18 -1.07 -9.71
CA LEU A 70 1.14 -0.62 -8.69
C LEU A 70 2.50 -0.19 -9.29
N PRO A 71 2.54 0.69 -10.30
CA PRO A 71 3.80 1.06 -10.99
C PRO A 71 4.79 1.84 -10.10
N PHE A 72 4.32 2.37 -8.97
CA PHE A 72 5.12 3.10 -8.00
C PHE A 72 5.91 2.20 -7.04
N LEU A 73 5.60 0.90 -6.99
CA LEU A 73 6.34 -0.06 -6.17
C LEU A 73 7.62 -0.51 -6.88
N PRO A 74 8.74 -0.64 -6.16
CA PRO A 74 9.97 -1.20 -6.71
C PRO A 74 9.77 -2.57 -7.36
N THR A 75 10.53 -2.84 -8.41
CA THR A 75 10.46 -4.07 -9.20
C THR A 75 10.78 -5.34 -8.38
N ASN A 76 11.47 -5.20 -7.25
CA ASN A 76 11.78 -6.29 -6.34
C ASN A 76 10.69 -6.54 -5.27
N THR A 77 9.53 -5.87 -5.34
CA THR A 77 8.43 -6.13 -4.41
C THR A 77 7.82 -7.51 -4.68
N GLN A 78 7.83 -8.37 -3.66
CA GLN A 78 7.36 -9.76 -3.75
C GLN A 78 6.11 -10.03 -2.90
N ALA A 79 5.85 -9.24 -1.86
CA ALA A 79 4.65 -9.33 -1.03
C ALA A 79 4.01 -7.96 -0.84
N LEU A 80 2.69 -7.92 -0.67
CA LEU A 80 1.94 -6.68 -0.50
C LEU A 80 0.85 -6.85 0.56
N ILE A 81 0.72 -5.87 1.45
CA ILE A 81 -0.45 -5.71 2.32
C ILE A 81 -1.19 -4.44 1.93
N LEU A 82 -2.50 -4.58 1.75
CA LEU A 82 -3.44 -3.48 1.61
C LEU A 82 -4.26 -3.41 2.88
N GLN A 83 -4.14 -2.32 3.61
CA GLN A 83 -4.82 -2.13 4.88
C GLN A 83 -5.74 -0.91 4.76
N PRO A 84 -7.06 -1.08 4.65
CA PRO A 84 -8.00 0.03 4.76
C PRO A 84 -7.79 0.82 6.06
N ILE A 85 -7.93 2.15 5.98
CA ILE A 85 -7.89 3.10 7.10
C ILE A 85 -9.22 3.85 7.07
N GLY A 86 -10.13 3.49 7.99
CA GLY A 86 -11.50 4.03 7.98
C GLY A 86 -12.24 3.72 6.68
N ASP A 87 -13.08 4.66 6.25
CA ASP A 87 -13.90 4.51 5.03
C ASP A 87 -13.24 5.07 3.77
N GLU A 88 -12.24 5.96 3.91
CA GLU A 88 -11.67 6.69 2.78
C GLU A 88 -10.20 6.35 2.52
N GLY A 89 -9.44 5.94 3.54
CA GLY A 89 -8.00 5.70 3.47
C GLY A 89 -7.60 4.25 3.20
N ILE A 90 -6.39 4.04 2.68
CA ILE A 90 -5.80 2.70 2.52
C ILE A 90 -4.28 2.77 2.59
N ALA A 91 -3.63 1.96 3.42
CA ALA A 91 -2.18 1.78 3.43
C ALA A 91 -1.75 0.66 2.48
N VAL A 92 -0.61 0.82 1.80
CA VAL A 92 -0.09 -0.10 0.76
C VAL A 92 1.34 -0.54 1.11
N ILE A 93 1.52 -1.60 1.89
CA ILE A 93 2.83 -1.98 2.43
C ILE A 93 3.48 -3.05 1.54
N GLY A 94 4.66 -2.75 0.98
CA GLY A 94 5.45 -3.66 0.16
C GLY A 94 6.53 -4.41 0.94
N GLY A 95 6.79 -5.66 0.56
CA GLY A 95 7.88 -6.48 1.09
C GLY A 95 8.69 -7.11 -0.04
N ASP A 96 10.00 -7.15 0.12
CA ASP A 96 10.95 -7.74 -0.84
C ASP A 96 11.02 -9.28 -0.79
N THR A 97 10.20 -9.91 0.04
CA THR A 97 10.24 -11.34 0.34
C THR A 97 8.84 -11.95 0.22
N ILE A 98 8.70 -13.05 -0.54
CA ILE A 98 7.45 -13.83 -0.62
C ILE A 98 7.06 -14.29 0.78
N ARG A 99 5.79 -14.14 1.14
CA ARG A 99 5.27 -14.44 2.48
C ARG A 99 6.04 -13.72 3.60
N GLY A 100 6.59 -12.54 3.31
CA GLY A 100 7.50 -11.81 4.19
C GLY A 100 6.86 -11.23 5.45
N PHE A 101 5.53 -11.06 5.47
CA PHE A 101 4.80 -10.51 6.61
C PHE A 101 4.30 -11.62 7.54
N THR A 102 4.69 -11.51 8.80
CA THR A 102 4.20 -12.38 9.88
C THR A 102 2.81 -11.95 10.34
N ASN A 103 2.15 -12.78 11.15
CA ASN A 103 0.88 -12.40 11.78
C ASN A 103 1.04 -11.20 12.72
N LEU A 104 2.21 -11.06 13.35
CA LEU A 104 2.51 -9.92 14.21
C LEU A 104 2.63 -8.63 13.39
N ASP A 105 3.32 -8.69 12.24
CA ASP A 105 3.43 -7.55 11.32
C ASP A 105 2.05 -7.09 10.83
N GLN A 106 1.22 -8.05 10.41
CA GLN A 106 -0.16 -7.80 9.97
C GLN A 106 -1.01 -7.14 11.06
N ALA A 107 -0.90 -7.62 12.30
CA ALA A 107 -1.61 -7.06 13.45
C ALA A 107 -1.12 -5.64 13.80
N TRP A 108 0.19 -5.39 13.73
CA TRP A 108 0.75 -4.06 13.94
C TRP A 108 0.29 -3.06 12.88
N ILE A 109 0.28 -3.48 11.61
CA ILE A 109 -0.22 -2.66 10.49
C ILE A 109 -1.69 -2.28 10.70
N ALA A 110 -2.53 -3.25 11.08
CA ALA A 110 -3.94 -3.00 11.37
C ALA A 110 -4.12 -2.02 12.54
N MET A 111 -3.37 -2.20 13.63
CA MET A 111 -3.44 -1.30 14.80
C MET A 111 -3.00 0.13 14.47
N ILE A 112 -1.98 0.29 13.61
CA ILE A 112 -1.56 1.62 13.14
C ILE A 112 -2.67 2.26 12.29
N ALA A 113 -3.31 1.49 11.39
CA ALA A 113 -4.43 1.97 10.61
C ALA A 113 -5.59 2.46 11.48
N ASP A 114 -5.98 1.71 12.52
CA ASP A 114 -7.03 2.11 13.46
C ASP A 114 -6.68 3.41 14.19
N LYS A 115 -5.42 3.59 14.59
CA LYS A 115 -4.95 4.85 15.23
C LYS A 115 -4.95 6.02 14.26
N LEU A 116 -4.54 5.79 13.01
CA LEU A 116 -4.55 6.82 11.97
C LEU A 116 -5.97 7.28 11.67
N ASP A 117 -6.90 6.35 11.53
CA ASP A 117 -8.33 6.64 11.34
C ASP A 117 -8.87 7.50 12.49
N ALA A 118 -8.64 7.11 13.75
CA ALA A 118 -9.07 7.87 14.93
C ALA A 118 -8.42 9.27 15.06
N THR A 119 -7.30 9.51 14.40
CA THR A 119 -6.58 10.80 14.44
C THR A 119 -7.01 11.71 13.29
N LEU A 120 -7.18 11.14 12.10
CA LEU A 120 -7.49 11.86 10.87
C LEU A 120 -8.99 12.08 10.66
N SER A 121 -9.85 11.28 11.32
CA SER A 121 -11.30 11.50 11.37
C SER A 121 -11.72 12.68 12.25
N LYS A 122 -10.78 13.28 12.99
CA LYS A 122 -11.06 14.46 13.82
C LYS A 122 -10.92 15.74 12.98
N PRO A 123 -11.95 16.62 12.98
CA PRO A 123 -11.93 17.88 12.23
C PRO A 123 -10.92 18.89 12.77
#